data_AF-W8UBU4-F1
#
_entry.id   AF-W8UBU4-F1
#
_cell.length_a   1.000
_cell.length_b   1.000
_cell.length_c   1.000
_cell.angle_alpha   90.00
_cell.angle_beta   90.00
_cell.angle_gamma   90.00
#
_symmetry.space_group_name_H-M   'P 1'
#
loop_
_entity.id
_entity.type
_entity.pdbx_description
1 polymer ?
#
loop_
_entity_poly.entity_id
_entity_poly.type
_entity_poly.pdbx_seq_one_letter_code
_entity_poly.pdbx_strand_id
1 'polypeptide(L)'
;MIINIIVKRKVIFMKRLILLLCMLLPLVFSAGCDKDNGENGSKPPGPLTIEDYYPANENTHYVYEGMGNEYASYDVYVDYAADGKIQQRVDNGGTVMANVLEVRDGKLTRVFARGEAYYRENFLDSREGAEDVLLMEPLEKGTTWTLSDSSVRTITGTAVKVDTPSGSYEAIEVTTENQYDKTIAYYAKDVGLVKSVFVSGETEVTSTLEKIEKNVSFTQRISFYYPNINDNKIYYREKDISFRTNDVTRKALEDAYKETAPEGTGKVFTANTKINSLYLNKDGMVYIDLSSEFLSEMSAGAGYESMMLDSIAATFGRYYNSQRVILTIDGNLYESGHIALQKGEYLEANYEDAIELK
;
A
#
# COMPACT_ATOMS: atom_id res chain seq x y z
N MET A 1 -17.67 -53.46 44.76
CA MET A 1 -16.33 -52.90 45.02
C MET A 1 -15.83 -52.33 43.69
N ILE A 2 -15.76 -50.98 43.58
CA ILE A 2 -14.91 -50.22 42.64
C ILE A 2 -15.28 -50.38 41.14
N ILE A 3 -15.39 -49.40 40.24
CA ILE A 3 -15.50 -47.93 40.15
C ILE A 3 -15.40 -47.66 38.62
N ASN A 4 -16.17 -46.71 38.06
CA ASN A 4 -15.85 -45.90 36.86
C ASN A 4 -15.67 -46.61 35.47
N ILE A 5 -15.91 -46.03 34.28
CA ILE A 5 -16.38 -44.72 33.80
C ILE A 5 -16.57 -44.83 32.27
N ILE A 6 -17.57 -44.11 31.77
CA ILE A 6 -17.67 -43.40 30.48
C ILE A 6 -17.67 -44.18 29.14
N VAL A 7 -18.81 -43.95 28.48
CA VAL A 7 -19.24 -44.19 27.11
C VAL A 7 -18.32 -43.55 26.07
N LYS A 8 -17.97 -44.32 25.03
CA LYS A 8 -17.55 -43.81 23.71
C LYS A 8 -18.16 -44.64 22.58
N ARG A 9 -18.84 -43.90 21.70
CA ARG A 9 -18.86 -44.01 20.23
C ARG A 9 -19.64 -45.14 19.52
N LYS A 10 -20.33 -44.63 18.49
CA LYS A 10 -20.62 -45.17 17.15
C LYS A 10 -22.01 -45.79 16.92
N VAL A 11 -22.83 -44.91 16.34
CA VAL A 11 -23.99 -45.13 15.48
C VAL A 11 -23.64 -46.07 14.32
N ILE A 12 -24.57 -46.96 13.97
CA ILE A 12 -25.21 -47.18 12.65
C ILE A 12 -25.82 -48.59 12.63
N PHE A 13 -27.15 -48.69 12.65
CA PHE A 13 -27.89 -49.87 12.20
C PHE A 13 -29.25 -49.48 11.60
N MET A 14 -29.27 -49.38 10.26
CA MET A 14 -30.14 -50.08 9.31
C MET A 14 -31.58 -50.48 9.71
N LYS A 15 -32.50 -50.29 8.73
CA LYS A 15 -33.84 -50.94 8.47
C LYS A 15 -35.00 -49.92 8.47
N ARG A 16 -36.05 -49.95 7.64
CA ARG A 16 -36.64 -50.83 6.59
C ARG A 16 -37.77 -50.00 5.93
N LEU A 17 -37.92 -49.98 4.60
CA LEU A 17 -38.90 -50.73 3.80
C LEU A 17 -40.39 -50.52 4.15
N ILE A 18 -41.19 -50.07 3.17
CA ILE A 18 -42.66 -50.23 2.92
C ILE A 18 -43.05 -49.09 1.93
N LEU A 19 -43.88 -49.16 0.89
CA LEU A 19 -44.46 -50.15 -0.04
C LEU A 19 -45.27 -49.27 -1.04
N LEU A 20 -45.20 -49.54 -2.35
CA LEU A 20 -45.99 -48.89 -3.42
C LEU A 20 -47.50 -49.24 -3.36
N LEU A 21 -48.40 -48.32 -3.77
CA LEU A 21 -49.42 -48.54 -4.84
C LEU A 21 -50.24 -47.27 -5.22
N CYS A 22 -50.27 -46.96 -6.53
CA CYS A 22 -51.35 -46.44 -7.44
C CYS A 22 -52.39 -45.40 -6.94
N MET A 23 -52.94 -44.44 -7.71
CA MET A 23 -53.15 -44.25 -9.16
C MET A 23 -53.80 -42.85 -9.35
N LEU A 24 -53.38 -42.04 -10.34
CA LEU A 24 -54.26 -41.29 -11.29
C LEU A 24 -53.46 -40.30 -12.18
N LEU A 25 -53.56 -40.56 -13.49
CA LEU A 25 -53.07 -39.84 -14.70
C LEU A 25 -53.77 -38.46 -14.91
N PRO A 26 -53.41 -37.59 -15.90
CA PRO A 26 -52.73 -37.89 -17.19
C PRO A 26 -51.61 -36.94 -17.68
N LEU A 27 -50.83 -37.46 -18.64
CA LEU A 27 -49.99 -36.73 -19.60
C LEU A 27 -50.83 -35.90 -20.59
N VAL A 28 -50.40 -34.67 -20.88
CA VAL A 28 -50.46 -34.07 -22.24
C VAL A 28 -49.19 -33.24 -22.47
N PHE A 29 -48.49 -33.55 -23.57
CA PHE A 29 -47.36 -32.79 -24.12
C PHE A 29 -47.87 -31.53 -24.84
N SER A 30 -47.17 -30.40 -24.69
CA SER A 30 -46.87 -29.51 -25.83
C SER A 30 -45.84 -28.42 -25.47
N ALA A 31 -44.85 -28.33 -26.34
CA ALA A 31 -43.87 -27.26 -26.59
C ALA A 31 -44.12 -25.89 -25.94
N GLY A 32 -43.11 -25.40 -25.21
CA GLY A 32 -42.95 -23.99 -24.88
C GLY A 32 -41.58 -23.50 -25.39
N CYS A 33 -41.60 -22.58 -26.34
CA CYS A 33 -40.42 -21.86 -26.82
C CYS A 33 -39.74 -21.08 -25.69
N ASP A 34 -38.41 -21.10 -25.72
CA ASP A 34 -37.52 -20.20 -24.99
C ASP A 34 -37.92 -18.73 -25.16
N LYS A 35 -38.23 -18.09 -24.04
CA LYS A 35 -37.98 -16.67 -23.80
C LYS A 35 -37.47 -16.56 -22.37
N ASP A 36 -36.15 -16.56 -22.27
CA ASP A 36 -35.40 -16.19 -21.08
C ASP A 36 -35.64 -14.70 -20.81
N ASN A 37 -36.70 -14.40 -20.05
CA ASN A 37 -36.87 -13.09 -19.42
C ASN A 37 -36.05 -13.11 -18.13
N GLY A 38 -34.78 -12.73 -18.24
CA GLY A 38 -33.95 -12.39 -17.10
C GLY A 38 -34.55 -11.19 -16.37
N GLU A 39 -35.32 -11.48 -15.31
CA GLU A 39 -35.64 -10.50 -14.28
C GLU A 39 -34.33 -10.13 -13.56
N ASN A 40 -33.68 -9.08 -14.05
CA ASN A 40 -32.74 -8.30 -13.25
C ASN A 40 -33.53 -7.64 -12.12
N GLY A 41 -33.66 -8.35 -11.00
CA GLY A 41 -34.08 -7.79 -9.73
C GLY A 41 -33.01 -6.81 -9.22
N SER A 42 -32.98 -5.59 -9.76
CA SER A 42 -32.26 -4.49 -9.13
C SER A 42 -32.97 -4.17 -7.82
N LYS A 43 -32.38 -4.62 -6.71
CA LYS A 43 -32.72 -4.16 -5.37
C LYS A 43 -32.76 -2.62 -5.38
N PRO A 44 -33.74 -1.94 -4.75
CA PRO A 44 -33.72 -0.50 -4.62
C PRO A 44 -32.37 -0.08 -4.04
N PRO A 45 -31.73 1.00 -4.52
CA PRO A 45 -30.48 1.44 -3.93
C PRO A 45 -30.72 1.69 -2.44
N GLY A 46 -29.95 0.99 -1.60
CA GLY A 46 -29.94 1.24 -0.17
C GLY A 46 -29.37 2.62 0.15
N PRO A 47 -29.39 3.05 1.42
CA PRO A 47 -28.68 4.25 1.83
C PRO A 47 -27.19 4.14 1.45
N LEU A 48 -26.60 5.24 0.99
CA LEU A 48 -25.16 5.29 0.69
C LEU A 48 -24.35 5.08 1.97
N THR A 49 -23.25 4.39 1.82
CA THR A 49 -22.29 4.01 2.87
C THR A 49 -20.96 4.69 2.64
N ILE A 50 -20.05 4.63 3.62
CA ILE A 50 -18.70 5.19 3.45
C ILE A 50 -17.94 4.56 2.28
N GLU A 51 -18.15 3.26 2.03
CA GLU A 51 -17.54 2.53 0.92
C GLU A 51 -17.93 3.10 -0.45
N ASP A 52 -19.12 3.69 -0.58
CA ASP A 52 -19.56 4.39 -1.80
C ASP A 52 -18.78 5.69 -2.03
N TYR A 53 -18.28 6.33 -0.97
CA TYR A 53 -17.48 7.55 -1.06
C TYR A 53 -15.99 7.27 -1.09
N TYR A 54 -15.53 6.13 -0.59
CA TYR A 54 -14.11 5.81 -0.49
C TYR A 54 -13.77 4.41 -1.03
N PRO A 55 -14.04 4.14 -2.32
CA PRO A 55 -13.71 2.86 -2.92
C PRO A 55 -12.19 2.68 -3.06
N ALA A 56 -11.73 1.43 -3.00
CA ALA A 56 -10.35 1.05 -3.28
C ALA A 56 -10.06 1.11 -4.79
N ASN A 57 -9.99 2.33 -5.34
CA ASN A 57 -9.67 2.57 -6.74
C ASN A 57 -8.19 2.27 -7.02
N GLU A 58 -7.87 1.01 -7.28
CA GLU A 58 -6.52 0.57 -7.62
C GLU A 58 -6.00 1.26 -8.90
N ASN A 59 -4.67 1.37 -9.01
CA ASN A 59 -3.96 1.89 -10.18
C ASN A 59 -4.45 3.28 -10.62
N THR A 60 -4.78 4.11 -9.63
CA THR A 60 -5.34 5.44 -9.84
C THR A 60 -4.41 6.49 -9.27
N HIS A 61 -4.24 7.56 -10.03
CA HIS A 61 -3.48 8.75 -9.68
C HIS A 61 -4.44 9.95 -9.62
N TYR A 62 -4.45 10.66 -8.50
CA TYR A 62 -5.24 11.86 -8.31
C TYR A 62 -4.30 13.06 -8.24
N VAL A 63 -4.58 14.11 -9.00
CA VAL A 63 -3.82 15.36 -8.99
C VAL A 63 -4.70 16.43 -8.39
N TYR A 64 -4.21 17.12 -7.37
CA TYR A 64 -4.89 18.24 -6.73
C TYR A 64 -4.14 19.53 -7.01
N GLU A 65 -4.83 20.51 -7.59
CA GLU A 65 -4.32 21.88 -7.69
C GLU A 65 -4.49 22.60 -6.35
N GLY A 66 -3.49 23.41 -5.99
CA GLY A 66 -3.42 24.12 -4.72
C GLY A 66 -3.40 25.64 -4.86
N MET A 67 -4.03 26.32 -3.90
CA MET A 67 -3.92 27.78 -3.73
C MET A 67 -3.65 28.13 -2.27
N GLY A 68 -2.95 29.25 -2.04
CA GLY A 68 -2.69 29.82 -0.72
C GLY A 68 -1.31 29.50 -0.15
N ASN A 69 -0.74 28.32 -0.42
CA ASN A 69 0.66 27.99 -0.12
C ASN A 69 1.24 26.94 -1.09
N GLU A 70 2.55 26.72 -1.02
CA GLU A 70 3.31 25.82 -1.90
C GLU A 70 3.05 24.33 -1.68
N TYR A 71 2.45 23.93 -0.55
CA TYR A 71 2.15 22.55 -0.20
C TYR A 71 0.68 22.17 -0.42
N ALA A 72 -0.11 23.09 -0.96
CA ALA A 72 -1.54 22.92 -1.20
C ALA A 72 -1.82 22.05 -2.42
N SER A 73 -0.91 22.03 -3.39
CA SER A 73 -0.95 21.10 -4.52
C SER A 73 -0.33 19.78 -4.10
N TYR A 74 -0.92 18.67 -4.50
CA TYR A 74 -0.35 17.35 -4.22
C TYR A 74 -0.90 16.27 -5.16
N ASP A 75 -0.12 15.21 -5.28
CA ASP A 75 -0.44 14.01 -6.05
C ASP A 75 -0.73 12.85 -5.08
N VAL A 76 -1.70 12.00 -5.43
CA VAL A 76 -2.06 10.81 -4.65
C VAL A 76 -2.02 9.57 -5.51
N TYR A 77 -1.22 8.58 -5.09
CA TYR A 77 -1.21 7.23 -5.65
C TYR A 77 -1.73 6.22 -4.64
N VAL A 78 -2.45 5.20 -5.12
CA VAL A 78 -2.85 4.04 -4.29
C VAL A 78 -1.76 2.97 -4.38
N ASP A 79 -0.92 2.91 -3.35
CA ASP A 79 0.20 1.95 -3.29
C ASP A 79 -0.28 0.53 -2.99
N TYR A 80 -1.16 0.37 -1.99
CA TYR A 80 -1.68 -0.92 -1.55
C TYR A 80 -3.16 -0.78 -1.16
N ALA A 81 -3.94 -1.84 -1.34
CA ALA A 81 -5.31 -1.91 -0.87
C ALA A 81 -5.71 -3.36 -0.59
N ALA A 82 -6.29 -3.62 0.58
CA ALA A 82 -6.82 -4.93 0.97
C ALA A 82 -7.77 -4.78 2.16
N ASP A 83 -8.78 -5.65 2.26
CA ASP A 83 -9.63 -5.81 3.45
C ASP A 83 -10.22 -4.50 4.02
N GLY A 84 -10.74 -3.63 3.15
CA GLY A 84 -11.31 -2.34 3.55
C GLY A 84 -10.27 -1.27 3.93
N LYS A 85 -8.99 -1.55 3.72
CA LYS A 85 -7.89 -0.60 3.92
C LYS A 85 -7.29 -0.17 2.59
N ILE A 86 -6.89 1.09 2.52
CA ILE A 86 -6.24 1.70 1.37
C ILE A 86 -5.01 2.45 1.88
N GLN A 87 -3.85 2.11 1.35
CA GLN A 87 -2.62 2.87 1.55
C GLN A 87 -2.42 3.85 0.40
N GLN A 88 -2.33 5.13 0.75
CA GLN A 88 -2.06 6.22 -0.16
C GLN A 88 -0.66 6.75 0.03
N ARG A 89 0.01 7.00 -1.10
CA ARG A 89 1.17 7.87 -1.20
C ARG A 89 0.68 9.26 -1.57
N VAL A 90 1.00 10.25 -0.74
CA VAL A 90 0.66 11.66 -0.99
C VAL A 90 1.94 12.46 -1.10
N ASP A 91 2.20 13.08 -2.26
CA ASP A 91 3.36 13.92 -2.50
C ASP A 91 2.92 15.36 -2.72
N ASN A 92 3.35 16.28 -1.85
CA ASN A 92 3.00 17.70 -1.94
C ASN A 92 4.19 18.58 -2.37
N GLY A 93 5.24 17.99 -2.93
CA GLY A 93 6.48 18.66 -3.33
C GLY A 93 7.41 19.02 -2.16
N GLY A 94 6.92 19.06 -0.93
CA GLY A 94 7.73 19.23 0.28
C GLY A 94 8.12 17.90 0.93
N THR A 95 7.19 16.95 0.98
CA THR A 95 7.41 15.61 1.53
C THR A 95 6.49 14.59 0.86
N VAL A 96 6.85 13.32 1.02
CA VAL A 96 6.02 12.20 0.64
C VAL A 96 5.47 11.52 1.90
N MET A 97 4.15 11.50 2.02
CA MET A 97 3.42 10.84 3.10
C MET A 97 2.94 9.46 2.66
N ALA A 98 3.06 8.48 3.56
CA ALA A 98 2.32 7.23 3.49
C ALA A 98 1.17 7.26 4.51
N ASN A 99 -0.07 7.16 4.03
CA ASN A 99 -1.28 7.12 4.85
C ASN A 99 -1.98 5.78 4.67
N VAL A 100 -2.48 5.17 5.75
CA VAL A 100 -3.41 4.03 5.66
C VAL A 100 -4.78 4.47 6.17
N LEU A 101 -5.78 4.33 5.31
CA LEU A 101 -7.17 4.62 5.58
C LEU A 101 -7.91 3.29 5.72
N GLU A 102 -8.63 3.11 6.83
CA GLU A 102 -9.41 1.92 7.15
C GLU A 102 -10.89 2.29 7.18
N VAL A 103 -11.70 1.60 6.37
CA VAL A 103 -13.16 1.63 6.46
C VAL A 103 -13.62 0.50 7.36
N ARG A 104 -14.13 0.84 8.53
CA ARG A 104 -14.60 -0.14 9.52
C ARG A 104 -15.67 0.47 10.42
N ASP A 105 -16.70 -0.30 10.74
CA ASP A 105 -17.77 0.09 11.67
C ASP A 105 -18.44 1.43 11.30
N GLY A 106 -18.68 1.66 10.00
CA GLY A 106 -19.27 2.90 9.49
C GLY A 106 -18.38 4.13 9.69
N LYS A 107 -17.04 3.96 9.70
CA LYS A 107 -16.06 5.05 9.80
C LYS A 107 -14.96 4.90 8.76
N LEU A 108 -14.58 6.00 8.14
CA LEU A 108 -13.32 6.15 7.41
C LEU A 108 -12.29 6.75 8.38
N THR A 109 -11.27 5.98 8.73
CA THR A 109 -10.25 6.41 9.71
C THR A 109 -8.86 6.32 9.11
N ARG A 110 -8.06 7.39 9.22
CA ARG A 110 -6.62 7.29 9.00
C ARG A 110 -5.98 6.64 10.23
N VAL A 111 -5.50 5.42 10.07
CA VAL A 111 -4.93 4.58 11.16
C VAL A 111 -3.40 4.53 11.14
N PHE A 112 -2.78 4.98 10.04
CA PHE A 112 -1.34 5.13 9.90
C PHE A 112 -1.03 6.42 9.14
N ALA A 113 -0.03 7.17 9.59
CA ALA A 113 0.53 8.29 8.87
C ALA A 113 2.05 8.38 9.13
N ARG A 114 2.85 8.38 8.07
CA ARG A 114 4.30 8.57 8.14
C ARG A 114 4.76 9.54 7.06
N GLY A 115 5.44 10.60 7.47
CA GLY A 115 6.14 11.53 6.57
C GLY A 115 7.52 11.02 6.18
N GLU A 116 8.13 11.70 5.20
CA GLU A 116 9.44 11.33 4.66
C GLU A 116 9.49 9.87 4.15
N ALA A 117 8.35 9.34 3.72
CA ALA A 117 8.17 7.98 3.21
C ALA A 117 8.45 7.93 1.69
N TYR A 118 9.67 8.30 1.30
CA TYR A 118 10.11 8.32 -0.10
C TYR A 118 10.27 6.93 -0.72
N TYR A 119 10.35 5.89 0.11
CA TYR A 119 10.34 4.48 -0.29
C TYR A 119 8.92 3.91 -0.34
N ARG A 120 8.78 2.69 -0.86
CA ARG A 120 7.49 2.00 -0.96
C ARG A 120 7.46 0.72 -0.13
N GLU A 121 6.75 0.75 0.98
CA GLU A 121 6.47 -0.40 1.85
C GLU A 121 4.98 -0.60 2.07
N ASN A 122 4.57 -1.82 2.39
CA ASN A 122 3.19 -2.12 2.74
C ASN A 122 2.98 -1.92 4.24
N PHE A 123 2.20 -0.90 4.58
CA PHE A 123 1.82 -0.51 5.93
C PHE A 123 0.37 -0.84 6.27
N LEU A 124 -0.37 -1.60 5.44
CA LEU A 124 -1.80 -1.89 5.67
C LEU A 124 -2.09 -2.48 7.06
N ASP A 125 -1.14 -3.22 7.64
CA ASP A 125 -1.26 -3.81 8.98
C ASP A 125 -0.50 -3.04 10.08
N SER A 126 0.04 -1.88 9.73
CA SER A 126 0.71 -0.98 10.68
C SER A 126 -0.25 0.04 11.27
N ARG A 127 0.05 0.52 12.48
CA ARG A 127 -0.61 1.65 13.13
C ARG A 127 0.46 2.60 13.68
N GLU A 128 0.39 3.86 13.29
CA GLU A 128 1.36 4.90 13.66
C GLU A 128 0.75 6.29 13.47
N GLY A 129 1.09 7.23 14.35
CA GLY A 129 0.47 8.54 14.37
C GLY A 129 -0.88 8.56 15.09
N ALA A 130 -1.45 9.75 15.24
CA ALA A 130 -2.77 9.91 15.83
C ALA A 130 -3.84 9.44 14.82
N GLU A 131 -4.75 8.58 15.28
CA GLU A 131 -5.91 8.18 14.48
C GLU A 131 -6.80 9.38 14.17
N ASP A 132 -7.26 9.50 12.94
CA ASP A 132 -8.07 10.62 12.47
C ASP A 132 -9.31 10.11 11.73
N VAL A 133 -10.49 10.29 12.32
CA VAL A 133 -11.77 9.86 11.72
C VAL A 133 -12.23 10.93 10.71
N LEU A 134 -12.10 10.62 9.42
CA LEU A 134 -12.34 11.54 8.32
C LEU A 134 -13.83 11.67 7.97
N LEU A 135 -14.57 10.56 8.04
CA LEU A 135 -16.01 10.47 7.74
C LEU A 135 -16.66 9.42 8.65
N MET A 136 -17.90 9.65 9.08
CA MET A 136 -18.63 8.77 10.00
C MET A 136 -20.11 8.66 9.64
N GLU A 137 -20.64 7.44 9.66
CA GLU A 137 -22.06 7.16 9.53
C GLU A 137 -22.85 7.50 10.80
N PRO A 138 -24.14 7.90 10.69
CA PRO A 138 -24.91 8.03 9.46
C PRO A 138 -24.47 9.24 8.62
N LEU A 139 -24.48 9.11 7.29
CA LEU A 139 -24.12 10.18 6.34
C LEU A 139 -25.25 11.22 6.21
N GLU A 140 -25.60 11.83 7.34
CA GLU A 140 -26.68 12.80 7.49
C GLU A 140 -26.13 14.13 8.01
N LYS A 141 -26.76 15.23 7.59
CA LYS A 141 -26.39 16.56 8.08
C LYS A 141 -26.62 16.64 9.59
N GLY A 142 -25.59 17.06 10.32
CA GLY A 142 -25.58 17.16 11.78
C GLY A 142 -24.90 16.00 12.50
N THR A 143 -24.54 14.91 11.81
CA THR A 143 -23.68 13.86 12.39
C THR A 143 -22.35 14.47 12.81
N THR A 144 -21.94 14.23 14.06
CA THR A 144 -20.77 14.86 14.68
C THR A 144 -19.96 13.87 15.50
N TRP A 145 -18.65 14.09 15.56
CA TRP A 145 -17.72 13.34 16.40
C TRP A 145 -16.57 14.21 16.87
N THR A 146 -15.96 13.81 17.99
CA THR A 146 -14.81 14.48 18.59
C THR A 146 -13.53 13.77 18.16
N LEU A 147 -12.55 14.53 17.69
CA LEU A 147 -11.23 14.03 17.32
C LEU A 147 -10.32 13.91 18.56
N SER A 148 -9.16 13.28 18.39
CA SER A 148 -8.19 13.08 19.48
C SER A 148 -7.67 14.39 20.08
N ASP A 149 -7.67 15.48 19.31
CA ASP A 149 -7.27 16.83 19.73
C ASP A 149 -8.43 17.64 20.37
N SER A 150 -9.56 16.99 20.63
CA SER A 150 -10.81 17.58 21.14
C SER A 150 -11.55 18.50 20.17
N SER A 151 -11.06 18.69 18.94
CA SER A 151 -11.83 19.40 17.92
C SER A 151 -13.08 18.61 17.53
N VAL A 152 -14.11 19.32 17.09
CA VAL A 152 -15.39 18.74 16.70
C VAL A 152 -15.50 18.76 15.18
N ARG A 153 -15.76 17.59 14.61
CA ARG A 153 -16.00 17.41 13.19
C ARG A 153 -17.48 17.09 12.96
N THR A 154 -18.08 17.67 11.92
CA THR A 154 -19.52 17.58 11.64
C THR A 154 -19.78 17.46 10.15
N ILE A 155 -20.72 16.60 9.75
CA ILE A 155 -21.29 16.62 8.40
C ILE A 155 -22.21 17.84 8.29
N THR A 156 -21.81 18.86 7.55
CA THR A 156 -22.54 20.13 7.39
C THR A 156 -23.43 20.15 6.15
N GLY A 157 -23.23 19.23 5.21
CA GLY A 157 -24.10 18.99 4.06
C GLY A 157 -23.87 17.61 3.44
N THR A 158 -24.88 17.08 2.74
CA THR A 158 -24.84 15.73 2.16
C THR A 158 -25.02 15.72 0.63
N ALA A 159 -25.31 16.88 0.05
CA ALA A 159 -25.55 17.06 -1.38
C ALA A 159 -25.02 18.42 -1.84
N VAL A 160 -23.82 18.79 -1.37
CA VAL A 160 -23.22 20.09 -1.70
C VAL A 160 -22.62 20.00 -3.10
N LYS A 161 -23.01 20.93 -3.97
CA LYS A 161 -22.43 21.03 -5.32
C LYS A 161 -21.03 21.64 -5.23
N VAL A 162 -20.04 20.95 -5.77
CA VAL A 162 -18.64 21.37 -5.80
C VAL A 162 -18.12 21.26 -7.22
N ASP A 163 -17.70 22.38 -7.78
CA ASP A 163 -17.02 22.42 -9.07
C ASP A 163 -15.51 22.30 -8.88
N THR A 164 -14.89 21.45 -9.69
CA THR A 164 -13.44 21.22 -9.73
C THR A 164 -12.99 21.16 -11.20
N PRO A 165 -11.69 21.29 -11.51
CA PRO A 165 -11.23 21.09 -12.90
C PRO A 165 -11.52 19.68 -13.44
N SER A 166 -11.57 18.66 -12.57
CA SER A 166 -11.93 17.29 -12.97
C SER A 166 -13.42 17.08 -13.26
N GLY A 167 -14.27 18.03 -12.85
CA GLY A 167 -15.73 17.96 -13.03
C GLY A 167 -16.52 18.55 -11.86
N SER A 168 -17.85 18.51 -12.00
CA SER A 168 -18.79 18.93 -10.96
C SER A 168 -19.29 17.71 -10.17
N TYR A 169 -19.28 17.82 -8.85
CA TYR A 169 -19.67 16.75 -7.93
C TYR A 169 -20.80 17.18 -7.00
N GLU A 170 -21.59 16.20 -6.56
CA GLU A 170 -22.44 16.32 -5.37
C GLU A 170 -21.72 15.59 -4.22
N ALA A 171 -21.38 16.32 -3.16
CA ALA A 171 -20.47 15.87 -2.12
C ALA A 171 -21.04 15.96 -0.71
N ILE A 172 -20.56 15.07 0.17
CA ILE A 172 -20.66 15.25 1.62
C ILE A 172 -19.66 16.34 2.03
N GLU A 173 -20.16 17.40 2.65
CA GLU A 173 -19.35 18.46 3.25
C GLU A 173 -19.14 18.14 4.73
N VAL A 174 -17.87 18.07 5.13
CA VAL A 174 -17.45 17.80 6.50
C VAL A 174 -16.63 18.99 7.00
N THR A 175 -17.08 19.60 8.09
CA THR A 175 -16.42 20.75 8.70
C THR A 175 -15.80 20.36 10.04
N THR A 176 -14.54 20.74 10.25
CA THR A 176 -13.85 20.74 11.55
C THR A 176 -13.57 22.19 11.90
N GLU A 177 -14.00 22.65 13.06
CA GLU A 177 -13.82 24.05 13.45
C GLU A 177 -13.45 24.14 14.92
N ASN A 178 -12.44 24.96 15.22
CA ASN A 178 -12.06 25.33 16.58
C ASN A 178 -12.00 26.87 16.69
N GLN A 179 -11.51 27.41 17.80
CA GLN A 179 -11.46 28.86 18.02
C GLN A 179 -10.42 29.60 17.14
N TYR A 180 -9.51 28.88 16.49
CA TYR A 180 -8.39 29.41 15.72
C TYR A 180 -8.54 29.18 14.22
N ASP A 181 -9.01 27.99 13.84
CA ASP A 181 -9.05 27.55 12.45
C ASP A 181 -10.30 26.75 12.12
N LYS A 182 -10.52 26.62 10.80
CA LYS A 182 -11.60 25.86 10.20
C LYS A 182 -11.08 25.07 9.01
N THR A 183 -11.41 23.78 8.96
CA THR A 183 -11.15 22.91 7.81
C THR A 183 -12.47 22.39 7.27
N ILE A 184 -12.69 22.50 5.96
CA ILE A 184 -13.84 21.95 5.25
C ILE A 184 -13.33 20.95 4.22
N ALA A 185 -13.87 19.74 4.22
CA ALA A 185 -13.54 18.68 3.27
C ALA A 185 -14.81 18.24 2.52
N TYR A 186 -14.67 17.99 1.23
CA TYR A 186 -15.76 17.59 0.35
C TYR A 186 -15.48 16.20 -0.21
N TYR A 187 -16.34 15.23 0.10
CA TYR A 187 -16.22 13.84 -0.37
C TYR A 187 -17.31 13.52 -1.39
N ALA A 188 -16.90 13.16 -2.61
CA ALA A 188 -17.81 12.77 -3.67
C ALA A 188 -17.88 11.24 -3.80
N LYS A 189 -19.06 10.76 -4.20
CA LYS A 189 -19.29 9.34 -4.47
C LYS A 189 -18.33 8.84 -5.55
N ASP A 190 -17.85 7.61 -5.38
CA ASP A 190 -16.94 6.86 -6.27
C ASP A 190 -15.53 7.48 -6.42
N VAL A 191 -15.25 8.60 -5.75
CA VAL A 191 -14.01 9.39 -5.91
C VAL A 191 -13.28 9.60 -4.59
N GLY A 192 -13.98 9.93 -3.51
CA GLY A 192 -13.36 10.34 -2.24
C GLY A 192 -13.22 11.85 -2.15
N LEU A 193 -12.11 12.32 -1.58
CA LEU A 193 -11.88 13.75 -1.36
C LEU A 193 -11.75 14.47 -2.71
N VAL A 194 -12.63 15.44 -2.99
CA VAL A 194 -12.57 16.25 -4.22
C VAL A 194 -12.11 17.68 -3.96
N LYS A 195 -12.24 18.16 -2.73
CA LYS A 195 -11.78 19.49 -2.32
C LYS A 195 -11.55 19.57 -0.82
N SER A 196 -10.54 20.32 -0.40
CA SER A 196 -10.34 20.77 0.98
C SER A 196 -10.08 22.27 1.05
N VAL A 197 -10.59 22.91 2.09
CA VAL A 197 -10.42 24.34 2.38
C VAL A 197 -9.99 24.47 3.84
N PHE A 198 -8.83 25.07 4.08
CA PHE A 198 -8.35 25.44 5.40
C PHE A 198 -8.39 26.96 5.54
N VAL A 199 -8.97 27.45 6.63
CA VAL A 199 -9.12 28.88 6.93
C VAL A 199 -8.55 29.15 8.32
N SER A 200 -7.65 30.14 8.42
CA SER A 200 -7.10 30.62 9.68
C SER A 200 -6.89 32.14 9.58
N GLY A 201 -7.75 32.91 10.26
CA GLY A 201 -7.76 34.37 10.12
C GLY A 201 -8.09 34.81 8.69
N GLU A 202 -7.20 35.58 8.07
CA GLU A 202 -7.32 36.00 6.66
C GLU A 202 -6.68 35.01 5.67
N THR A 203 -6.03 33.96 6.17
CA THR A 203 -5.39 32.94 5.33
C THR A 203 -6.41 31.89 4.93
N GLU A 204 -6.51 31.64 3.63
CA GLU A 204 -7.26 30.53 3.05
C GLU A 204 -6.33 29.70 2.18
N VAL A 205 -6.29 28.39 2.44
CA VAL A 205 -5.52 27.41 1.66
C VAL A 205 -6.51 26.40 1.10
N THR A 206 -6.42 26.11 -0.19
CA THR A 206 -7.35 25.18 -0.85
C THR A 206 -6.60 24.16 -1.68
N SER A 207 -7.14 22.94 -1.72
CA SER A 207 -6.71 21.88 -2.63
C SER A 207 -7.95 21.36 -3.35
N THR A 208 -7.92 21.33 -4.68
CA THR A 208 -9.07 20.99 -5.51
C THR A 208 -8.69 19.94 -6.53
N LEU A 209 -9.52 18.90 -6.71
CA LEU A 209 -9.20 17.78 -7.59
C LEU A 209 -9.16 18.23 -9.06
N GLU A 210 -7.96 18.28 -9.60
CA GLU A 210 -7.69 18.71 -10.97
C GLU A 210 -7.92 17.57 -11.95
N LYS A 211 -7.41 16.37 -11.63
CA LYS A 211 -7.38 15.24 -12.56
C LYS A 211 -7.43 13.89 -11.84
N ILE A 212 -8.09 12.92 -12.48
CA ILE A 212 -8.02 11.51 -12.10
C ILE A 212 -7.49 10.73 -13.30
N GLU A 213 -6.36 10.06 -13.14
CA GLU A 213 -5.79 9.16 -14.14
C GLU A 213 -5.99 7.72 -13.68
N LYS A 214 -6.72 6.93 -14.46
CA LYS A 214 -7.03 5.53 -14.15
C LYS A 214 -6.08 4.60 -14.89
N ASN A 215 -5.86 3.41 -14.30
CA ASN A 215 -5.06 2.35 -14.89
C ASN A 215 -3.58 2.74 -15.14
N VAL A 216 -3.03 3.59 -14.27
CA VAL A 216 -1.63 4.06 -14.34
C VAL A 216 -0.77 3.34 -13.30
N SER A 217 0.54 3.28 -13.56
CA SER A 217 1.54 2.81 -12.60
C SER A 217 2.21 4.03 -11.93
N PHE A 218 2.60 3.89 -10.66
CA PHE A 218 3.55 4.80 -10.04
C PHE A 218 4.96 4.43 -10.50
N THR A 219 5.73 5.36 -11.06
CA THR A 219 7.10 5.10 -11.50
C THR A 219 8.09 5.83 -10.63
N GLN A 220 9.07 5.10 -10.10
CA GLN A 220 10.14 5.64 -9.28
C GLN A 220 11.49 5.41 -9.97
N ARG A 221 12.33 6.44 -9.99
CA ARG A 221 13.71 6.31 -10.44
C ARG A 221 14.60 5.85 -9.28
N ILE A 222 15.30 4.73 -9.48
CA ILE A 222 16.05 4.04 -8.42
C ILE A 222 17.48 3.79 -8.90
N SER A 223 18.46 4.15 -8.08
CA SER A 223 19.89 3.93 -8.35
C SER A 223 20.31 2.51 -7.92
N PHE A 224 20.84 1.72 -8.86
CA PHE A 224 21.43 0.41 -8.58
C PHE A 224 22.96 0.50 -8.73
N TYR A 225 23.69 -0.01 -7.74
CA TYR A 225 25.14 0.13 -7.65
C TYR A 225 25.85 -1.16 -8.09
N TYR A 226 27.02 -1.05 -8.70
CA TYR A 226 27.75 -2.18 -9.27
C TYR A 226 29.25 -2.02 -9.04
N PRO A 227 29.96 -3.09 -8.63
CA PRO A 227 31.39 -3.05 -8.39
C PRO A 227 32.18 -3.10 -9.71
N ASN A 228 33.31 -2.41 -9.80
CA ASN A 228 34.29 -2.61 -10.87
C ASN A 228 35.66 -2.95 -10.26
N ILE A 229 36.04 -4.23 -10.35
CA ILE A 229 37.28 -4.71 -9.75
C ILE A 229 38.55 -4.21 -10.44
N ASN A 230 38.46 -3.79 -11.71
CA ASN A 230 39.63 -3.42 -12.49
C ASN A 230 40.21 -2.07 -12.05
N ASP A 231 39.35 -1.15 -11.62
CA ASP A 231 39.74 0.17 -11.13
C ASP A 231 39.36 0.43 -9.67
N ASN A 232 38.79 -0.57 -9.00
CA ASN A 232 38.42 -0.56 -7.58
C ASN A 232 37.43 0.57 -7.25
N LYS A 233 36.38 0.71 -8.08
CA LYS A 233 35.32 1.71 -7.90
C LYS A 233 33.92 1.10 -7.90
N ILE A 234 32.98 1.84 -7.32
CA ILE A 234 31.55 1.55 -7.43
C ILE A 234 30.94 2.50 -8.47
N TYR A 235 30.18 1.91 -9.37
CA TYR A 235 29.39 2.61 -10.37
C TYR A 235 27.91 2.49 -10.04
N TYR A 236 27.07 3.36 -10.59
CA TYR A 236 25.62 3.17 -10.50
C TYR A 236 24.91 3.48 -11.81
N ARG A 237 23.72 2.90 -11.96
CA ARG A 237 22.79 3.23 -13.03
C ARG A 237 21.41 3.44 -12.44
N GLU A 238 20.77 4.52 -12.85
CA GLU A 238 19.37 4.76 -12.51
C GLU A 238 18.45 3.94 -13.42
N LYS A 239 17.42 3.36 -12.82
CA LYS A 239 16.37 2.61 -13.52
C LYS A 239 15.01 3.14 -13.09
N ASP A 240 14.12 3.32 -14.05
CA ASP A 240 12.72 3.65 -13.77
C ASP A 240 11.97 2.34 -13.46
N ILE A 241 11.49 2.18 -12.24
CA ILE A 241 10.74 1.03 -11.76
C ILE A 241 9.28 1.43 -11.58
N SER A 242 8.38 0.74 -12.29
CA SER A 242 6.94 0.99 -12.23
C SER A 242 6.23 0.02 -11.31
N PHE A 243 5.30 0.53 -10.51
CA PHE A 243 4.49 -0.19 -9.54
C PHE A 243 3.00 0.01 -9.82
N ARG A 244 2.27 -1.09 -9.93
CA ARG A 244 0.82 -1.14 -9.79
C ARG A 244 0.45 -1.28 -8.31
N THR A 245 -0.81 -0.98 -7.98
CA THR A 245 -1.34 -1.22 -6.64
C THR A 245 -1.11 -2.67 -6.24
N ASN A 246 -0.66 -2.89 -5.00
CA ASN A 246 -0.32 -4.20 -4.45
C ASN A 246 0.91 -4.91 -5.03
N ASP A 247 1.65 -4.31 -5.98
CA ASP A 247 2.92 -4.87 -6.41
C ASP A 247 3.89 -5.02 -5.23
N VAL A 248 4.67 -6.09 -5.22
CA VAL A 248 5.60 -6.38 -4.13
C VAL A 248 6.92 -5.65 -4.37
N THR A 249 7.19 -4.57 -3.63
CA THR A 249 8.36 -3.71 -3.85
C THR A 249 9.67 -4.50 -3.93
N ARG A 250 9.97 -5.34 -2.93
CA ARG A 250 11.21 -6.11 -2.90
C ARG A 250 11.40 -7.00 -4.13
N LYS A 251 10.30 -7.50 -4.72
CA LYS A 251 10.36 -8.35 -5.90
C LYS A 251 10.71 -7.54 -7.15
N ALA A 252 10.12 -6.35 -7.30
CA ALA A 252 10.48 -5.45 -8.39
C ALA A 252 11.95 -5.00 -8.30
N LEU A 253 12.43 -4.67 -7.09
CA LEU A 253 13.84 -4.32 -6.87
C LEU A 253 14.78 -5.50 -7.14
N GLU A 254 14.42 -6.70 -6.68
CA GLU A 254 15.15 -7.94 -6.98
C GLU A 254 15.26 -8.15 -8.49
N ASP A 255 14.14 -8.13 -9.21
CA ASP A 255 14.10 -8.38 -10.66
C ASP A 255 14.92 -7.34 -11.42
N ALA A 256 14.81 -6.06 -11.04
CA ALA A 256 15.61 -4.98 -11.61
C ALA A 256 17.12 -5.16 -11.37
N TYR A 257 17.53 -5.64 -10.19
CA TYR A 257 18.95 -5.81 -9.88
C TYR A 257 19.57 -7.07 -10.51
N LYS A 258 18.72 -8.04 -10.90
CA LYS A 258 19.11 -9.27 -11.61
C LYS A 258 19.41 -9.07 -13.08
N GLU A 259 18.89 -8.01 -13.66
CA GLU A 259 19.16 -7.65 -15.05
C GLU A 259 20.67 -7.59 -15.33
N THR A 260 21.03 -7.68 -16.59
CA THR A 260 22.45 -7.64 -17.01
C THR A 260 23.15 -6.40 -16.44
N ALA A 261 24.22 -6.66 -15.68
CA ALA A 261 25.04 -5.60 -15.12
C ALA A 261 25.60 -4.71 -16.24
N PRO A 262 25.76 -3.39 -16.01
CA PRO A 262 26.37 -2.50 -16.98
C PRO A 262 27.75 -2.99 -17.45
N GLU A 263 28.10 -2.68 -18.70
CA GLU A 263 29.40 -3.04 -19.28
C GLU A 263 30.55 -2.52 -18.42
N GLY A 264 31.58 -3.35 -18.23
CA GLY A 264 32.74 -3.03 -17.39
C GLY A 264 32.49 -3.17 -15.89
N THR A 265 31.26 -3.42 -15.45
CA THR A 265 30.93 -3.67 -14.04
C THR A 265 30.66 -5.14 -13.76
N GLY A 266 30.70 -5.45 -12.48
CA GLY A 266 30.44 -6.74 -11.90
C GLY A 266 28.96 -6.94 -11.55
N LYS A 267 28.51 -8.20 -11.61
CA LYS A 267 27.15 -8.59 -11.22
C LYS A 267 27.04 -8.70 -9.70
N VAL A 268 25.98 -8.11 -9.12
CA VAL A 268 25.69 -8.17 -7.69
C VAL A 268 24.70 -9.29 -7.37
N PHE A 269 23.52 -9.29 -7.99
CA PHE A 269 22.55 -10.39 -7.86
C PHE A 269 22.62 -11.32 -9.05
N THR A 270 22.66 -12.63 -8.80
CA THR A 270 22.51 -13.65 -9.85
C THR A 270 21.03 -13.84 -10.20
N ALA A 271 20.74 -14.60 -11.25
CA ALA A 271 19.35 -14.89 -11.62
C ALA A 271 18.56 -15.60 -10.48
N ASN A 272 19.27 -16.33 -9.61
CA ASN A 272 18.69 -17.15 -8.56
C ASN A 272 18.64 -16.45 -7.18
N THR A 273 19.45 -15.42 -6.95
CA THR A 273 19.40 -14.61 -5.71
C THR A 273 17.98 -14.13 -5.43
N LYS A 274 17.44 -14.29 -4.23
CA LYS A 274 16.14 -13.72 -3.85
C LYS A 274 16.28 -12.72 -2.74
N ILE A 275 15.40 -11.73 -2.69
CA ILE A 275 15.17 -10.90 -1.52
C ILE A 275 14.01 -11.53 -0.72
N ASN A 276 14.36 -12.25 0.34
CA ASN A 276 13.39 -12.87 1.23
C ASN A 276 12.59 -11.80 1.98
N SER A 277 13.28 -10.80 2.53
CA SER A 277 12.66 -9.63 3.17
C SER A 277 13.49 -8.37 2.94
N LEU A 278 12.81 -7.22 2.91
CA LEU A 278 13.42 -5.90 2.79
C LEU A 278 12.52 -4.87 3.47
N TYR A 279 13.04 -4.17 4.47
CA TYR A 279 12.29 -3.13 5.17
C TYR A 279 13.20 -2.14 5.92
N LEU A 280 12.70 -0.93 6.17
CA LEU A 280 13.27 0.04 7.10
C LEU A 280 12.72 -0.19 8.51
N ASN A 281 13.60 -0.54 9.44
CA ASN A 281 13.21 -0.79 10.82
C ASN A 281 13.13 0.51 11.64
N LYS A 282 12.47 0.45 12.81
CA LYS A 282 12.31 1.58 13.73
C LYS A 282 13.62 2.10 14.34
N ASP A 283 14.70 1.32 14.24
CA ASP A 283 16.05 1.76 14.62
C ASP A 283 16.73 2.62 13.54
N GLY A 284 16.06 2.86 12.42
CA GLY A 284 16.57 3.65 11.29
C GLY A 284 17.47 2.86 10.34
N MET A 285 17.66 1.56 10.55
CA MET A 285 18.49 0.70 9.69
C MET A 285 17.63 -0.07 8.69
N VAL A 286 18.16 -0.28 7.49
CA VAL A 286 17.54 -1.13 6.48
C VAL A 286 17.90 -2.57 6.79
N TYR A 287 16.91 -3.45 6.81
CA TYR A 287 17.10 -4.88 6.97
C TYR A 287 16.82 -5.53 5.63
N ILE A 288 17.82 -6.24 5.11
CA ILE A 288 17.70 -7.04 3.90
C ILE A 288 18.12 -8.48 4.21
N ASP A 289 17.23 -9.40 3.89
CA ASP A 289 17.51 -10.84 3.94
C ASP A 289 17.55 -11.38 2.52
N LEU A 290 18.69 -11.96 2.14
CA LEU A 290 18.88 -12.57 0.84
C LEU A 290 18.85 -14.10 0.95
N SER A 291 18.55 -14.77 -0.14
CA SER A 291 18.65 -16.22 -0.19
C SER A 291 20.10 -16.71 -0.24
N SER A 292 20.33 -17.94 0.20
CA SER A 292 21.66 -18.57 0.20
C SER A 292 22.33 -18.64 -1.18
N GLU A 293 21.59 -18.57 -2.28
CA GLU A 293 22.18 -18.45 -3.62
C GLU A 293 23.05 -17.21 -3.79
N PHE A 294 22.81 -16.14 -3.01
CA PHE A 294 23.71 -14.99 -2.98
C PHE A 294 25.14 -15.40 -2.60
N LEU A 295 25.30 -16.30 -1.62
CA LEU A 295 26.61 -16.79 -1.19
C LEU A 295 27.13 -17.91 -2.10
N SER A 296 26.29 -18.90 -2.41
CA SER A 296 26.77 -20.11 -3.10
C SER A 296 27.13 -19.88 -4.56
N GLU A 297 26.54 -18.85 -5.18
CA GLU A 297 26.83 -18.48 -6.58
C GLU A 297 27.80 -17.30 -6.68
N MET A 298 28.17 -16.70 -5.56
CA MET A 298 29.21 -15.67 -5.52
C MET A 298 30.57 -16.30 -5.80
N SER A 299 31.06 -16.09 -7.02
CA SER A 299 32.42 -16.45 -7.42
C SER A 299 33.36 -15.27 -7.22
N ALA A 300 33.53 -14.84 -5.96
CA ALA A 300 34.32 -13.67 -5.58
C ALA A 300 35.49 -14.04 -4.66
N GLY A 301 36.62 -13.34 -4.81
CA GLY A 301 37.60 -13.25 -3.72
C GLY A 301 37.27 -12.08 -2.78
N ALA A 302 37.88 -12.06 -1.59
CA ALA A 302 37.60 -11.08 -0.51
C ALA A 302 37.40 -9.63 -0.95
N GLY A 303 38.25 -9.11 -1.85
CA GLY A 303 38.15 -7.72 -2.32
C GLY A 303 36.88 -7.46 -3.14
N TYR A 304 36.57 -8.34 -4.09
CA TYR A 304 35.36 -8.21 -4.90
C TYR A 304 34.09 -8.46 -4.08
N GLU A 305 34.15 -9.38 -3.12
CA GLU A 305 33.08 -9.59 -2.14
C GLU A 305 32.77 -8.30 -1.35
N SER A 306 33.78 -7.62 -0.82
CA SER A 306 33.60 -6.35 -0.11
C SER A 306 32.86 -5.33 -0.99
N MET A 307 33.26 -5.19 -2.25
CA MET A 307 32.62 -4.25 -3.17
C MET A 307 31.18 -4.64 -3.53
N MET A 308 30.85 -5.94 -3.55
CA MET A 308 29.46 -6.41 -3.70
C MET A 308 28.62 -6.02 -2.48
N LEU A 309 29.16 -6.18 -1.26
CA LEU A 309 28.48 -5.74 -0.04
C LEU A 309 28.28 -4.23 -0.01
N ASP A 310 29.28 -3.44 -0.42
CA ASP A 310 29.16 -1.99 -0.57
C ASP A 310 28.06 -1.62 -1.59
N SER A 311 27.96 -2.36 -2.70
CA SER A 311 26.93 -2.13 -3.72
C SER A 311 25.51 -2.44 -3.20
N ILE A 312 25.36 -3.47 -2.35
CA ILE A 312 24.10 -3.77 -1.66
C ILE A 312 23.75 -2.64 -0.69
N ALA A 313 24.71 -2.25 0.17
CA ALA A 313 24.52 -1.20 1.15
C ALA A 313 24.13 0.13 0.48
N ALA A 314 24.85 0.52 -0.56
CA ALA A 314 24.58 1.72 -1.34
C ALA A 314 23.20 1.71 -2.00
N THR A 315 22.81 0.59 -2.65
CA THR A 315 21.52 0.49 -3.35
C THR A 315 20.35 0.59 -2.38
N PHE A 316 20.32 -0.25 -1.36
CA PHE A 316 19.16 -0.31 -0.47
C PHE A 316 19.21 0.78 0.60
N GLY A 317 20.39 1.19 1.05
CA GLY A 317 20.54 2.36 1.91
C GLY A 317 20.03 3.63 1.23
N ARG A 318 20.45 3.90 -0.02
CA ARG A 318 19.92 5.05 -0.79
C ARG A 318 18.42 4.96 -1.03
N TYR A 319 17.91 3.78 -1.39
CA TYR A 319 16.47 3.58 -1.63
C TYR A 319 15.61 3.98 -0.41
N TYR A 320 16.08 3.64 0.79
CA TYR A 320 15.40 3.95 2.05
C TYR A 320 15.85 5.26 2.71
N ASN A 321 16.79 5.99 2.10
CA ASN A 321 17.46 7.13 2.71
C ASN A 321 18.06 6.82 4.10
N SER A 322 18.78 5.69 4.21
CA SER A 322 19.46 5.24 5.43
C SER A 322 20.92 4.92 5.15
N GLN A 323 21.77 5.26 6.12
CA GLN A 323 23.22 5.03 6.05
C GLN A 323 23.64 3.64 6.53
N ARG A 324 22.72 2.83 7.05
CA ARG A 324 23.05 1.55 7.72
C ARG A 324 22.17 0.42 7.23
N VAL A 325 22.81 -0.65 6.78
CA VAL A 325 22.14 -1.82 6.22
C VAL A 325 22.55 -3.08 6.97
N ILE A 326 21.59 -3.76 7.58
CA ILE A 326 21.74 -5.09 8.16
C ILE A 326 21.49 -6.11 7.06
N LEU A 327 22.49 -6.92 6.74
CA LEU A 327 22.41 -8.01 5.78
C LEU A 327 22.35 -9.36 6.50
N THR A 328 21.36 -10.17 6.16
CA THR A 328 21.23 -11.57 6.59
C THR A 328 21.05 -12.49 5.38
N ILE A 329 21.34 -13.78 5.57
CA ILE A 329 21.18 -14.83 4.57
C ILE A 329 20.29 -15.94 5.13
N ASP A 330 19.12 -16.13 4.53
CA ASP A 330 18.08 -17.07 4.99
C ASP A 330 17.82 -16.96 6.52
N GLY A 331 17.77 -15.73 7.03
CA GLY A 331 17.55 -15.39 8.44
C GLY A 331 18.77 -15.50 9.35
N ASN A 332 19.94 -15.88 8.83
CA ASN A 332 21.18 -15.99 9.61
C ASN A 332 22.10 -14.79 9.36
N LEU A 333 23.01 -14.53 10.29
CA LEU A 333 24.05 -13.50 10.10
C LEU A 333 24.84 -13.79 8.83
N TYR A 334 25.24 -12.73 8.12
CA TYR A 334 26.08 -12.86 6.95
C TYR A 334 27.44 -13.48 7.33
N GLU A 335 27.78 -14.61 6.72
CA GLU A 335 29.06 -15.29 6.88
C GLU A 335 29.47 -15.94 5.56
N SER A 336 30.68 -15.62 5.10
CA SER A 336 31.31 -16.18 3.92
C SER A 336 32.70 -16.75 4.26
N GLY A 337 33.44 -17.20 3.25
CA GLY A 337 34.83 -17.61 3.43
C GLY A 337 35.81 -16.47 3.79
N HIS A 338 35.40 -15.20 3.68
CA HIS A 338 36.27 -14.04 3.88
C HIS A 338 35.74 -13.02 4.89
N ILE A 339 34.42 -12.89 5.03
CA ILE A 339 33.76 -11.87 5.85
C ILE A 339 32.69 -12.55 6.71
N ALA A 340 32.65 -12.20 7.99
CA ALA A 340 31.62 -12.66 8.92
C ALA A 340 31.14 -11.50 9.77
N LEU A 341 29.87 -11.10 9.60
CA LEU A 341 29.27 -10.01 10.36
C LEU A 341 28.79 -10.52 11.73
N GLN A 342 29.13 -9.78 12.78
CA GLN A 342 28.63 -10.04 14.12
C GLN A 342 27.22 -9.47 14.29
N LYS A 343 26.54 -9.93 15.35
CA LYS A 343 25.21 -9.43 15.68
C LYS A 343 25.23 -7.91 15.91
N GLY A 344 24.46 -7.19 15.11
CA GLY A 344 24.34 -5.73 15.18
C GLY A 344 25.40 -4.97 14.38
N GLU A 345 26.36 -5.66 13.77
CA GLU A 345 27.19 -5.06 12.71
C GLU A 345 26.34 -4.82 11.47
N TYR A 346 26.58 -3.68 10.83
CA TYR A 346 25.88 -3.23 9.65
C TYR A 346 26.88 -2.87 8.56
N LEU A 347 26.42 -2.92 7.32
CA LEU A 347 27.10 -2.34 6.17
C LEU A 347 26.78 -0.85 6.12
N GLU A 348 27.80 -0.02 5.89
CA GLU A 348 27.62 1.41 5.71
C GLU A 348 27.23 1.72 4.26
N ALA A 349 26.12 2.43 4.08
CA ALA A 349 25.67 2.83 2.76
C ALA A 349 26.42 4.09 2.31
N ASN A 350 27.60 3.92 1.73
CA ASN A 350 28.35 5.00 1.11
C ASN A 350 28.13 4.99 -0.41
N TYR A 351 27.60 6.09 -0.93
CA TYR A 351 27.34 6.29 -2.35
C TYR A 351 27.81 7.67 -2.85
N GLU A 352 28.55 8.43 -2.04
CA GLU A 352 29.01 9.79 -2.40
C GLU A 352 30.08 9.78 -3.49
N ASP A 353 30.96 8.78 -3.46
CA ASP A 353 32.06 8.63 -4.43
C ASP A 353 31.68 7.72 -5.63
N ALA A 354 30.42 7.27 -5.69
CA ALA A 354 29.97 6.38 -6.76
C ALA A 354 29.82 7.14 -8.08
N ILE A 355 30.19 6.48 -9.19
CA ILE A 355 30.21 7.12 -10.50
C ILE A 355 28.98 6.69 -11.31
N GLU A 356 28.21 7.66 -11.81
CA GLU A 356 27.09 7.39 -12.70
C GLU A 356 27.58 6.84 -14.06
N LEU A 357 26.98 5.73 -14.50
CA LEU A 357 27.15 5.22 -15.84
C LEU A 357 26.14 5.86 -16.77
N LYS A 358 26.66 6.67 -17.70
CA LYS A 358 25.87 7.31 -18.75
C LYS A 358 25.27 6.34 -19.75
#